data_AF-A0A3D9I7H0-F1
#
_entry.id   AF-A0A3D9I7H0-F1
#
_cell.length_a   1.000
_cell.length_b   1.000
_cell.length_c   1.000
_cell.angle_alpha   90.00
_cell.angle_beta   90.00
_cell.angle_gamma   90.00
#
_symmetry.space_group_name_H-M   'P 1'
#
loop_
_entity.id
_entity.type
_entity.pdbx_description
1 polymer ?
#
loop_
_entity_poly.entity_id
_entity_poly.type
_entity_poly.pdbx_seq_one_letter_code
_entity_poly.pdbx_strand_id
1 'polypeptide(L)'
;MMTGYKAQLQLLQQEQPHKYSQGIMCSTKLLVTNIGDLVWYAYDNNQPVLVGYHYRTTSGELKEGIRTKLPYNISPGESITINAAFIVPSKSNSTELVWDLVLEGVSWFAESGSMTLSMSLSDHESGETSELDKSIYAISCSRISKKFKIYSHNSSKLAEYLSLGMKKNHQDYWALKNISFAVKKGETYGIIGFNGSGKSTLLSILAQTKHPTNGEFLVQGRIAALLELGAGFHPELTGRQNVIYNSYLYGIPGHEIEEKLDSIQEFSGIGMFFDKAVKSYSSGMYVRLAFSLAIHVDPDVLIIDEALAVGDEVFQRKCYAKFEEFKAKGKTIILVTHDLNAVRALCDRVGIIYDGTLIFEGTSNDVVNYYQKMSLTANMQVAVQHETKEDELRYGNGKAKIIEYKLLDQNDDPSIVYKTGEKIKVTIRAEIIEHLENPVIGVIFKTINGVEVFGTNSKILGSESRDLKGGRILTCDMTIPIHLNEGTYFMSFGVSNQIGGETITVDRMVDVTFIRVISDIPCIGLVNQNIGAGVKLYAE
;
A
#
# COMPACT_ATOMS: atom_id res chain seq x y z
N MET A 1 -11.72 -4.61 -35.41
CA MET A 1 -10.37 -4.78 -34.84
C MET A 1 -10.11 -3.59 -33.93
N MET A 2 -9.93 -3.81 -32.63
CA MET A 2 -9.60 -2.73 -31.70
C MET A 2 -8.14 -2.33 -31.91
N THR A 3 -7.89 -1.28 -32.69
CA THR A 3 -6.52 -0.91 -33.09
C THR A 3 -5.69 -0.29 -31.96
N GLY A 4 -6.32 0.08 -30.83
CA GLY A 4 -5.67 0.81 -29.72
C GLY A 4 -5.17 -0.02 -28.53
N TYR A 5 -5.55 -1.30 -28.40
CA TYR A 5 -5.10 -2.18 -27.31
C TYR A 5 -3.95 -3.06 -27.79
N LYS A 6 -2.70 -2.66 -27.47
CA LYS A 6 -1.50 -3.39 -27.88
C LYS A 6 -0.50 -3.53 -26.75
N ALA A 7 -0.03 -4.74 -26.51
CA ALA A 7 0.88 -5.06 -25.42
C ALA A 7 2.20 -5.68 -25.90
N GLN A 8 3.25 -5.46 -25.11
CA GLN A 8 4.50 -6.21 -25.19
C GLN A 8 4.76 -6.89 -23.86
N LEU A 9 4.97 -8.21 -23.90
CA LEU A 9 5.26 -9.05 -22.73
C LEU A 9 6.71 -9.56 -22.77
N GLN A 10 7.38 -9.52 -21.63
CA GLN A 10 8.72 -10.08 -21.46
C GLN A 10 8.80 -10.87 -20.14
N LEU A 11 9.46 -12.03 -20.18
CA LEU A 11 9.74 -12.83 -18.99
C LEU A 11 10.95 -12.25 -18.26
N LEU A 12 10.82 -11.90 -16.98
CA LEU A 12 11.98 -11.54 -16.16
C LEU A 12 12.58 -12.84 -15.59
N GLN A 13 13.85 -13.12 -15.89
CA GLN A 13 14.52 -14.33 -15.41
C GLN A 13 14.39 -14.47 -13.89
N GLN A 14 13.86 -15.61 -13.45
CA GLN A 14 13.85 -16.01 -12.04
C GLN A 14 15.26 -16.55 -11.70
N GLU A 15 15.84 -16.10 -10.58
CA GLU A 15 17.20 -16.50 -10.15
C GLU A 15 17.34 -17.99 -9.80
N GLN A 16 16.30 -18.83 -9.90
CA GLN A 16 16.44 -20.30 -9.76
C GLN A 16 15.40 -21.06 -10.62
N PRO A 17 15.76 -22.23 -11.21
CA PRO A 17 14.80 -23.10 -11.86
C PRO A 17 13.87 -23.72 -10.80
N HIS A 18 12.61 -23.28 -10.77
CA HIS A 18 11.61 -23.88 -9.87
C HIS A 18 11.27 -25.30 -10.32
N LYS A 19 11.35 -26.25 -9.39
CA LYS A 19 10.76 -27.58 -9.55
C LYS A 19 9.24 -27.41 -9.56
N TYR A 20 8.59 -27.60 -10.70
CA TYR A 20 7.13 -27.49 -10.82
C TYR A 20 6.48 -28.84 -10.48
N SER A 21 5.71 -28.88 -9.40
CA SER A 21 4.87 -30.03 -9.05
C SER A 21 3.44 -29.81 -9.53
N GLN A 22 2.82 -30.85 -10.09
CA GLN A 22 1.52 -30.82 -10.74
C GLN A 22 0.39 -30.29 -9.83
N GLY A 23 -0.52 -29.51 -10.40
CA GLY A 23 -1.69 -28.97 -9.70
C GLY A 23 -1.39 -27.89 -8.66
N ILE A 24 -0.13 -27.47 -8.53
CA ILE A 24 0.27 -26.39 -7.62
C ILE A 24 0.12 -25.05 -8.33
N MET A 25 -0.40 -24.06 -7.59
CA MET A 25 -0.39 -22.66 -7.99
C MET A 25 1.02 -22.10 -7.78
N CYS A 26 1.64 -21.70 -8.89
CA CYS A 26 2.92 -21.04 -8.98
C CYS A 26 2.73 -19.59 -9.46
N SER A 27 3.80 -18.80 -9.44
CA SER A 27 3.80 -17.46 -10.03
C SER A 27 5.08 -17.22 -10.84
N THR A 28 4.98 -16.34 -11.82
CA THR A 28 6.11 -15.88 -12.63
C THR A 28 6.10 -14.36 -12.75
N LYS A 29 7.29 -13.76 -12.93
CA LYS A 29 7.43 -12.30 -13.09
C LYS A 29 7.39 -11.93 -14.57
N LEU A 30 6.38 -11.15 -14.95
CA LEU A 30 6.20 -10.63 -16.30
C LEU A 30 6.42 -9.13 -16.30
N LEU A 31 7.26 -8.63 -17.20
CA LEU A 31 7.29 -7.23 -17.57
C LEU A 31 6.27 -7.02 -18.69
N VAL A 32 5.29 -6.17 -18.42
CA VAL A 32 4.19 -5.85 -19.34
C VAL A 32 4.29 -4.39 -19.72
N THR A 33 4.32 -4.09 -21.03
CA THR A 33 4.39 -2.72 -21.55
C THR A 33 3.17 -2.41 -22.41
N ASN A 34 2.53 -1.28 -22.13
CA ASN A 34 1.47 -0.76 -22.98
C ASN A 34 2.09 -0.02 -24.18
N ILE A 35 2.00 -0.64 -25.35
CA ILE A 35 2.49 -0.07 -26.63
C ILE A 35 1.32 0.40 -27.52
N GLY A 36 0.11 0.45 -26.97
CA GLY A 36 -1.08 0.97 -27.63
C GLY A 36 -1.31 2.44 -27.30
N ASP A 37 -2.42 2.97 -27.80
CA ASP A 37 -2.77 4.40 -27.70
C ASP A 37 -3.82 4.67 -26.61
N LEU A 38 -4.32 3.61 -25.95
CA LEU A 38 -5.36 3.68 -24.92
C LEU A 38 -4.81 3.28 -23.55
N VAL A 39 -5.37 3.90 -22.50
CA VAL A 39 -5.13 3.49 -21.12
C VAL A 39 -5.81 2.15 -20.87
N TRP A 40 -5.10 1.21 -20.24
CA TRP A 40 -5.68 -0.05 -19.80
C TRP A 40 -6.28 0.10 -18.42
N TYR A 41 -7.57 -0.17 -18.28
CA TYR A 41 -8.26 -0.05 -17.01
C TYR A 41 -8.23 -1.39 -16.26
N ALA A 42 -7.49 -1.45 -15.15
CA ALA A 42 -7.25 -2.68 -14.39
C ALA A 42 -8.47 -3.19 -13.62
N TYR A 43 -9.36 -2.28 -13.22
CA TYR A 43 -10.57 -2.63 -12.48
C TYR A 43 -11.79 -1.83 -12.96
N ASP A 44 -11.94 -1.70 -14.27
CA ASP A 44 -13.24 -1.38 -14.86
C ASP A 44 -14.28 -2.44 -14.42
N ASN A 45 -15.49 -2.03 -14.06
CA ASN A 45 -16.53 -2.93 -13.57
C ASN A 45 -17.11 -3.84 -14.67
N ASN A 46 -17.05 -3.40 -15.93
CA ASN A 46 -17.59 -4.12 -17.07
C ASN A 46 -16.51 -4.82 -17.88
N GLN A 47 -15.37 -4.15 -18.11
CA GLN A 47 -14.33 -4.64 -19.03
C GLN A 47 -12.92 -4.39 -18.48
N PRO A 48 -12.53 -5.04 -17.37
CA PRO A 48 -11.18 -4.90 -16.84
C PRO A 48 -10.15 -5.54 -17.77
N VAL A 49 -8.98 -4.92 -17.87
CA VAL A 49 -7.82 -5.52 -18.51
C VAL A 49 -7.09 -6.41 -17.50
N LEU A 50 -6.89 -7.68 -17.87
CA LEU A 50 -6.27 -8.71 -17.03
C LEU A 50 -5.11 -9.38 -17.78
N VAL A 51 -4.19 -9.99 -17.05
CA VAL A 51 -3.20 -10.91 -17.61
C VAL A 51 -3.72 -12.33 -17.49
N GLY A 52 -3.77 -13.05 -18.60
CA GLY A 52 -4.13 -14.46 -18.65
C GLY A 52 -3.05 -15.28 -19.33
N TYR A 53 -3.26 -16.60 -19.33
CA TYR A 53 -2.48 -17.50 -20.14
C TYR A 53 -3.36 -18.58 -20.75
N HIS A 54 -2.91 -19.11 -21.87
CA HIS A 54 -3.44 -20.33 -22.45
C HIS A 54 -2.44 -21.46 -22.30
N TYR A 55 -2.94 -22.68 -22.25
CA TYR A 55 -2.13 -23.89 -22.33
C TYR A 55 -2.89 -24.96 -23.09
N ARG A 56 -2.17 -25.90 -23.72
CA ARG A 56 -2.80 -27.06 -24.36
C ARG A 56 -2.86 -28.22 -23.38
N THR A 57 -3.99 -28.90 -23.32
CA THR A 57 -4.14 -30.15 -22.59
C THR A 57 -3.51 -31.31 -23.34
N THR A 58 -3.40 -32.47 -22.68
CA THR A 58 -3.00 -33.74 -23.30
C THR A 58 -3.89 -34.17 -24.46
N SER A 59 -5.15 -33.70 -24.51
CA SER A 59 -6.07 -33.94 -25.64
C SER A 59 -5.89 -32.95 -26.80
N GLY A 60 -4.94 -32.03 -26.72
CA GLY A 60 -4.70 -30.98 -27.72
C GLY A 60 -5.68 -29.80 -27.66
N GLU A 61 -6.58 -29.79 -26.67
CA GLU A 61 -7.55 -28.72 -26.45
C GLU A 61 -6.85 -27.50 -25.85
N LEU A 62 -7.13 -26.31 -26.39
CA LEU A 62 -6.65 -25.05 -25.81
C LEU A 62 -7.53 -24.69 -24.61
N LYS A 63 -6.92 -24.57 -23.42
CA LYS A 63 -7.61 -24.13 -22.21
C LYS A 63 -7.07 -22.81 -21.72
N GLU A 64 -7.97 -22.04 -21.12
CA GLU A 64 -7.63 -20.79 -20.45
C GLU A 64 -7.22 -21.06 -19.01
N GLY A 65 -6.20 -20.34 -18.58
CA GLY A 65 -5.68 -20.33 -17.22
C GLY A 65 -6.41 -19.35 -16.31
N ILE A 66 -5.91 -19.23 -15.07
CA ILE A 66 -6.40 -18.22 -14.14
C ILE A 66 -5.99 -16.81 -14.61
N ARG A 67 -6.83 -15.83 -14.28
CA ARG A 67 -6.56 -14.41 -14.55
C ARG A 67 -5.78 -13.80 -13.40
N THR A 68 -4.76 -13.01 -13.72
CA THR A 68 -4.08 -12.12 -12.78
C THR A 68 -4.53 -10.69 -13.06
N LYS A 69 -5.06 -10.01 -12.04
CA LYS A 69 -5.44 -8.60 -12.17
C LYS A 69 -4.21 -7.72 -12.36
N LEU A 70 -4.34 -6.72 -13.20
CA LEU A 70 -3.39 -5.61 -13.22
C LEU A 70 -3.47 -4.86 -11.88
N PRO A 71 -2.34 -4.33 -11.38
CA PRO A 71 -2.29 -3.63 -10.11
C PRO A 71 -2.83 -2.19 -10.16
N TYR A 72 -2.84 -1.58 -11.34
CA TYR A 72 -3.32 -0.21 -11.57
C TYR A 72 -3.54 0.01 -13.07
N ASN A 73 -4.17 1.13 -13.41
CA ASN A 73 -4.42 1.49 -14.80
C ASN A 73 -3.09 1.81 -15.52
N ILE A 74 -2.86 1.22 -16.69
CA ILE A 74 -1.57 1.31 -17.40
C ILE A 74 -1.69 2.27 -18.58
N SER A 75 -0.97 3.39 -18.54
CA SER A 75 -1.01 4.38 -19.62
C SER A 75 -0.19 3.96 -20.83
N PRO A 76 -0.46 4.50 -22.03
CA PRO A 76 0.40 4.34 -23.21
C PRO A 76 1.87 4.63 -22.90
N GLY A 77 2.75 3.72 -23.30
CA GLY A 77 4.20 3.79 -23.07
C GLY A 77 4.67 3.29 -21.69
N GLU A 78 3.76 2.96 -20.78
CA GLU A 78 4.12 2.53 -19.42
C GLU A 78 4.44 1.03 -19.36
N SER A 79 5.52 0.68 -18.63
CA SER A 79 5.93 -0.70 -18.34
C SER A 79 5.76 -1.03 -16.87
N ILE A 80 5.23 -2.22 -16.57
CA ILE A 80 5.00 -2.70 -15.21
C ILE A 80 5.43 -4.14 -15.02
N THR A 81 5.87 -4.48 -13.81
CA THR A 81 6.17 -5.87 -13.44
C THR A 81 5.00 -6.49 -12.68
N ILE A 82 4.57 -7.67 -13.09
CA ILE A 82 3.43 -8.40 -12.53
C ILE A 82 3.89 -9.79 -12.09
N ASN A 83 3.54 -10.18 -10.87
CA ASN A 83 3.61 -11.57 -10.43
C ASN A 83 2.37 -12.32 -10.94
N ALA A 84 2.46 -12.88 -12.14
CA ALA A 84 1.37 -13.60 -12.78
C ALA A 84 1.24 -15.02 -12.21
N ALA A 85 0.10 -15.35 -11.65
CA ALA A 85 -0.17 -16.66 -11.08
C ALA A 85 -0.59 -17.65 -12.17
N PHE A 86 -0.13 -18.90 -12.06
CA PHE A 86 -0.55 -20.00 -12.94
C PHE A 86 -0.63 -21.31 -12.16
N ILE A 87 -1.44 -22.25 -12.66
CA ILE A 87 -1.54 -23.60 -12.12
C ILE A 87 -0.82 -24.55 -13.07
N VAL A 88 0.09 -25.38 -12.53
CA VAL A 88 0.86 -26.36 -13.30
C VAL A 88 -0.09 -27.45 -13.84
N PRO A 89 -0.25 -27.60 -15.18
CA PRO A 89 -1.16 -28.58 -15.78
C PRO A 89 -0.72 -30.04 -15.56
N SER A 90 -1.66 -30.99 -15.63
CA SER A 90 -1.44 -32.41 -15.30
C SER A 90 -0.97 -33.24 -16.52
N LYS A 91 0.33 -33.58 -16.61
CA LYS A 91 1.06 -34.36 -17.67
C LYS A 91 0.97 -33.76 -19.09
N SER A 92 1.94 -33.83 -20.01
CA SER A 92 3.28 -34.44 -20.09
C SER A 92 4.28 -33.46 -20.75
N ASN A 93 5.58 -33.75 -20.59
CA ASN A 93 6.74 -33.28 -21.38
C ASN A 93 6.55 -31.94 -22.10
N SER A 94 6.95 -30.84 -21.44
CA SER A 94 6.89 -29.47 -21.94
C SER A 94 5.47 -28.96 -22.19
N THR A 95 4.79 -28.52 -21.12
CA THR A 95 3.61 -27.67 -21.31
C THR A 95 4.06 -26.24 -21.54
N GLU A 96 3.73 -25.68 -22.69
CA GLU A 96 3.96 -24.27 -23.02
C GLU A 96 2.77 -23.44 -22.52
N LEU A 97 3.06 -22.49 -21.62
CA LEU A 97 2.11 -21.45 -21.24
C LEU A 97 2.28 -20.27 -22.18
N VAL A 98 1.20 -19.84 -22.82
CA VAL A 98 1.19 -18.67 -23.71
C VAL A 98 0.48 -17.54 -22.98
N TRP A 99 1.25 -16.58 -22.49
CA TRP A 99 0.76 -15.39 -21.79
C TRP A 99 0.26 -14.33 -22.76
N ASP A 100 -0.87 -13.72 -22.41
CA ASP A 100 -1.46 -12.60 -23.15
C ASP A 100 -2.29 -11.70 -22.21
N LEU A 101 -2.58 -10.47 -22.63
CA LEU A 101 -3.58 -9.63 -21.99
C LEU A 101 -4.97 -9.89 -22.56
N VAL A 102 -5.98 -9.73 -21.72
CA VAL A 102 -7.38 -9.85 -22.09
C VAL A 102 -8.12 -8.61 -21.65
N LEU A 103 -9.01 -8.11 -22.51
CA LEU A 103 -10.10 -7.23 -22.09
C LEU A 103 -11.27 -8.14 -21.73
N GLU A 104 -11.51 -8.33 -20.42
CA GLU A 104 -12.43 -9.35 -19.93
C GLU A 104 -13.84 -9.17 -20.52
N GLY A 105 -14.43 -10.27 -21.00
CA GLY A 105 -15.75 -10.26 -21.65
C GLY A 105 -15.76 -9.73 -23.09
N VAL A 106 -14.59 -9.36 -23.64
CA VAL A 106 -14.48 -8.81 -25.00
C VAL A 106 -13.55 -9.63 -25.90
N SER A 107 -12.23 -9.54 -25.70
CA SER A 107 -11.25 -10.19 -26.57
C SER A 107 -9.86 -10.24 -25.95
N TRP A 108 -9.04 -11.16 -26.45
CA TRP A 108 -7.61 -11.22 -26.19
C TRP A 108 -6.85 -10.15 -27.00
N PHE A 109 -5.73 -9.68 -26.47
CA PHE A 109 -4.92 -8.64 -27.11
C PHE A 109 -4.18 -9.18 -28.35
N ALA A 110 -3.89 -10.48 -28.40
CA ALA A 110 -3.38 -11.15 -29.58
C ALA A 110 -4.30 -11.01 -30.80
N GLU A 111 -5.62 -11.03 -30.61
CA GLU A 111 -6.61 -10.82 -31.68
C GLU A 111 -6.58 -9.39 -32.24
N SER A 112 -6.02 -8.46 -31.47
CA SER A 112 -5.78 -7.07 -31.87
C SER A 112 -4.34 -6.82 -32.36
N GLY A 113 -3.54 -7.88 -32.51
CA GLY A 113 -2.21 -7.86 -33.09
C GLY A 113 -1.05 -7.76 -32.10
N SER A 114 -1.29 -7.99 -30.79
CA SER A 114 -0.21 -8.09 -29.80
C SER A 114 0.55 -9.40 -29.92
N MET A 115 1.86 -9.38 -29.62
CA MET A 115 2.64 -10.61 -29.52
C MET A 115 2.41 -11.26 -28.15
N THR A 116 2.10 -12.55 -28.15
CA THR A 116 2.02 -13.36 -26.93
C THR A 116 3.40 -13.78 -26.44
N LEU A 117 3.50 -14.15 -25.17
CA LEU A 117 4.75 -14.62 -24.57
C LEU A 117 4.65 -16.10 -24.17
N SER A 118 5.45 -16.94 -24.83
CA SER A 118 5.56 -18.36 -24.50
C SER A 118 6.53 -18.65 -23.36
N MET A 119 6.15 -19.54 -22.45
CA MET A 119 6.97 -20.04 -21.35
C MET A 119 6.86 -21.57 -21.27
N SER A 120 7.97 -22.28 -21.42
CA SER A 120 8.00 -23.75 -21.32
C SER A 120 8.18 -24.22 -19.88
N LEU A 121 7.34 -25.16 -19.45
CA LEU A 121 7.47 -25.85 -18.17
C LEU A 121 8.16 -27.21 -18.37
N SER A 122 9.39 -27.38 -17.86
CA SER A 122 10.10 -28.67 -17.91
C SER A 122 9.90 -29.47 -16.62
N ASP A 123 9.44 -30.73 -16.75
CA ASP A 123 9.44 -31.72 -15.67
C ASP A 123 10.87 -32.22 -15.46
N HIS A 124 11.46 -31.98 -14.29
CA HIS A 124 12.67 -32.69 -13.86
C HIS A 124 12.29 -33.75 -12.81
N GLU A 125 12.64 -35.01 -13.12
CA GLU A 125 12.47 -36.16 -12.23
C GLU A 125 13.09 -35.89 -10.84
N SER A 126 12.44 -36.49 -9.85
CA SER A 126 12.76 -36.49 -8.44
C SER A 126 14.26 -36.75 -8.17
N GLY A 127 15.01 -35.68 -8.03
CA GLY A 127 16.35 -35.65 -7.43
C GLY A 127 16.35 -34.69 -6.25
N GLU A 128 16.96 -35.14 -5.16
CA GLU A 128 17.12 -34.54 -3.83
C GLU A 128 16.91 -33.01 -3.74
N THR A 129 16.08 -32.62 -2.77
CA THR A 129 15.96 -31.25 -2.27
C THR A 129 17.33 -30.70 -1.92
N SER A 130 17.74 -29.61 -2.57
CA SER A 130 18.92 -28.83 -2.20
C SER A 130 18.75 -28.31 -0.77
N GLU A 131 19.39 -28.98 0.17
CA GLU A 131 19.60 -28.53 1.56
C GLU A 131 20.57 -27.34 1.66
N LEU A 132 21.12 -26.90 0.52
CA LEU A 132 22.01 -25.75 0.47
C LEU A 132 21.19 -24.44 0.56
N ASP A 133 21.51 -23.67 1.61
CA ASP A 133 21.15 -22.27 1.89
C ASP A 133 19.90 -21.93 2.74
N LYS A 134 19.41 -22.85 3.60
CA LYS A 134 18.51 -22.44 4.71
C LYS A 134 19.23 -21.70 5.86
N SER A 135 20.56 -21.62 5.86
CA SER A 135 21.35 -20.99 6.94
C SER A 135 21.44 -19.45 6.85
N ILE A 136 21.21 -18.88 5.66
CA ILE A 136 21.32 -17.43 5.41
C ILE A 136 20.04 -16.65 5.76
N TYR A 137 18.88 -17.34 5.84
CA TYR A 137 17.59 -16.71 6.09
C TYR A 137 17.27 -16.69 7.58
N ALA A 138 16.86 -15.52 8.07
CA ALA A 138 16.31 -15.37 9.42
C ALA A 138 14.86 -15.85 9.46
N ILE A 139 14.07 -15.56 8.42
CA ILE A 139 12.68 -15.98 8.28
C ILE A 139 12.46 -16.60 6.90
N SER A 140 11.72 -17.71 6.87
CA SER A 140 11.23 -18.33 5.64
C SER A 140 9.75 -18.67 5.78
N CYS A 141 8.93 -18.06 4.94
CA CYS A 141 7.52 -18.37 4.77
C CYS A 141 7.32 -19.12 3.46
N SER A 142 6.71 -20.31 3.52
CA SER A 142 6.44 -21.12 2.34
C SER A 142 4.96 -21.49 2.29
N ARG A 143 4.25 -20.90 1.31
CA ARG A 143 2.85 -21.18 0.99
C ARG A 143 1.87 -20.96 2.15
N ILE A 144 2.15 -19.96 2.99
CA ILE A 144 1.34 -19.61 4.15
C ILE A 144 -0.07 -19.23 3.71
N SER A 145 -1.05 -19.98 4.19
CA SER A 145 -2.46 -19.70 3.99
C SER A 145 -3.20 -19.74 5.31
N LYS A 146 -4.15 -18.83 5.49
CA LYS A 146 -4.95 -18.75 6.72
C LYS A 146 -6.42 -18.57 6.39
N LYS A 147 -7.20 -19.51 6.91
CA LYS A 147 -8.66 -19.58 6.76
C LYS A 147 -9.35 -19.32 8.10
N PHE A 148 -10.36 -18.46 8.08
CA PHE A 148 -11.26 -18.20 9.19
C PHE A 148 -12.67 -18.67 8.86
N LYS A 149 -13.40 -19.09 9.90
CA LYS A 149 -14.83 -19.41 9.81
C LYS A 149 -15.63 -18.21 10.31
N ILE A 150 -16.43 -17.61 9.44
CA ILE A 150 -17.34 -16.51 9.79
C ILE A 150 -18.73 -17.10 10.04
N TYR A 151 -19.26 -16.89 11.23
CA TYR A 151 -20.60 -17.32 11.62
C TYR A 151 -21.52 -16.10 11.63
N SER A 152 -22.73 -16.23 11.06
CA SER A 152 -23.72 -15.15 11.07
C SER A 152 -24.21 -14.80 12.48
N HIS A 153 -24.35 -15.81 13.34
CA HIS A 153 -24.79 -15.68 14.73
C HIS A 153 -24.07 -16.68 15.63
N ASN A 154 -23.95 -16.38 16.92
CA ASN A 154 -23.35 -17.29 17.91
C ASN A 154 -24.12 -18.63 18.03
N SER A 155 -25.43 -18.63 17.80
CA SER A 155 -26.26 -19.84 17.75
C SER A 155 -25.88 -20.77 16.59
N SER A 156 -25.45 -20.23 15.45
CA SER A 156 -24.95 -20.99 14.29
C SER A 156 -23.68 -21.78 14.63
N LYS A 157 -22.81 -21.22 15.48
CA LYS A 157 -21.61 -21.89 15.98
C LYS A 157 -21.95 -23.06 16.90
N LEU A 158 -22.93 -22.88 17.79
CA LEU A 158 -23.41 -23.94 18.69
C LEU A 158 -24.11 -25.07 17.91
N ALA A 159 -24.96 -24.72 16.93
CA ALA A 159 -25.66 -25.69 16.09
C ALA A 159 -24.68 -26.52 15.22
N GLU A 160 -23.62 -25.90 14.69
CA GLU A 160 -22.57 -26.63 13.96
C GLU A 160 -21.79 -27.57 14.88
N TYR A 161 -21.49 -27.13 16.11
CA TYR A 161 -20.82 -27.98 17.11
C TYR A 161 -21.69 -29.18 17.52
N LEU A 162 -22.96 -28.94 17.83
CA LEU A 162 -23.93 -29.97 18.22
C LEU A 162 -24.28 -30.94 17.08
N SER A 163 -24.19 -30.48 15.83
CA SER A 163 -24.36 -31.33 14.65
C SER A 163 -23.10 -32.07 14.22
N LEU A 164 -22.03 -32.05 15.04
CA LEU A 164 -20.74 -32.70 14.75
C LEU A 164 -20.18 -32.32 13.37
N GLY A 165 -20.46 -31.09 12.91
CA GLY A 165 -20.02 -30.59 11.60
C GLY A 165 -20.80 -31.10 10.39
N MET A 166 -21.92 -31.82 10.58
CA MET A 166 -22.78 -32.27 9.47
C MET A 166 -23.52 -31.11 8.78
N LYS A 167 -23.81 -30.01 9.49
CA LYS A 167 -24.29 -28.75 8.92
C LYS A 167 -23.23 -27.66 9.07
N LYS A 168 -22.62 -27.26 7.96
CA LYS A 168 -21.72 -26.11 7.91
C LYS A 168 -22.55 -24.83 7.90
N ASN A 169 -22.65 -24.19 9.06
CA ASN A 169 -23.34 -22.91 9.23
C ASN A 169 -22.33 -21.75 9.35
N HIS A 170 -21.17 -21.90 8.72
CA HIS A 170 -20.14 -20.86 8.58
C HIS A 170 -19.84 -20.59 7.11
N GLN A 171 -19.42 -19.36 6.84
CA GLN A 171 -18.75 -18.98 5.60
C GLN A 171 -17.24 -19.02 5.81
N ASP A 172 -16.54 -19.52 4.81
CA ASP A 172 -15.09 -19.61 4.81
C ASP A 172 -14.48 -18.30 4.28
N TYR A 173 -13.64 -17.66 5.08
CA TYR A 173 -12.93 -16.45 4.71
C TYR A 173 -11.41 -16.69 4.70
N TRP A 174 -10.79 -16.52 3.54
CA TRP A 174 -9.34 -16.68 3.37
C TRP A 174 -8.63 -15.34 3.57
N ALA A 175 -8.09 -15.14 4.76
CA ALA A 175 -7.33 -13.93 5.09
C ALA A 175 -5.92 -13.91 4.47
N LEU A 176 -5.31 -15.09 4.28
CA LEU A 176 -4.03 -15.24 3.57
C LEU A 176 -4.13 -16.42 2.60
N LYS A 177 -3.56 -16.24 1.41
CA LYS A 177 -3.65 -17.16 0.27
C LYS A 177 -2.24 -17.35 -0.31
N ASN A 178 -1.60 -18.47 0.03
CA ASN A 178 -0.35 -18.93 -0.57
C ASN A 178 0.82 -17.91 -0.52
N ILE A 179 1.03 -17.26 0.62
CA ILE A 179 2.11 -16.28 0.79
C ILE A 179 3.45 -17.00 0.94
N SER A 180 4.42 -16.65 0.10
CA SER A 180 5.79 -17.17 0.17
C SER A 180 6.79 -16.03 0.04
N PHE A 181 7.71 -15.91 1.01
CA PHE A 181 8.82 -14.96 0.99
C PHE A 181 9.90 -15.41 1.99
N ALA A 182 11.12 -14.91 1.83
CA ALA A 182 12.22 -15.17 2.75
C ALA A 182 13.01 -13.88 3.02
N VAL A 183 13.44 -13.72 4.28
CA VAL A 183 14.18 -12.56 4.79
C VAL A 183 15.56 -13.01 5.26
N LYS A 184 16.61 -12.41 4.71
CA LYS A 184 18.00 -12.70 5.05
C LYS A 184 18.33 -12.17 6.43
N LYS A 185 19.32 -12.77 7.09
CA LYS A 185 19.85 -12.25 8.36
C LYS A 185 20.40 -10.83 8.17
N GLY A 186 19.96 -9.90 9.01
CA GLY A 186 20.37 -8.49 8.96
C GLY A 186 19.63 -7.65 7.92
N GLU A 187 18.70 -8.23 7.17
CA GLU A 187 17.83 -7.49 6.24
C GLU A 187 16.66 -6.84 6.99
N THR A 188 16.32 -5.60 6.61
CA THR A 188 15.08 -4.96 7.02
C THR A 188 14.02 -5.15 5.94
N TYR A 189 13.00 -5.93 6.26
CA TYR A 189 11.92 -6.30 5.34
C TYR A 189 10.61 -5.57 5.68
N GLY A 190 10.11 -4.79 4.74
CA GLY A 190 8.83 -4.09 4.86
C GLY A 190 7.65 -4.94 4.37
N ILE A 191 6.50 -4.85 5.05
CA ILE A 191 5.23 -5.38 4.55
C ILE A 191 4.23 -4.22 4.53
N ILE A 192 3.73 -3.91 3.34
CA ILE A 192 2.73 -2.86 3.12
C ILE A 192 1.47 -3.43 2.45
N GLY A 193 0.37 -2.68 2.48
CA GLY A 193 -0.92 -3.13 1.97
C GLY A 193 -2.07 -2.33 2.53
N PHE A 194 -3.25 -2.39 1.90
CA PHE A 194 -4.45 -1.72 2.41
C PHE A 194 -4.96 -2.35 3.72
N ASN A 195 -5.86 -1.66 4.39
CA ASN A 195 -6.59 -2.23 5.52
C ASN A 195 -7.41 -3.43 5.06
N GLY A 196 -7.41 -4.49 5.88
CA GLY A 196 -8.07 -5.75 5.52
C GLY A 196 -7.32 -6.64 4.53
N SER A 197 -6.11 -6.26 4.06
CA SER A 197 -5.37 -7.09 3.10
C SER A 197 -4.75 -8.37 3.69
N GLY A 198 -4.73 -8.52 5.02
CA GLY A 198 -4.19 -9.69 5.72
C GLY A 198 -2.92 -9.43 6.54
N LYS A 199 -2.34 -8.22 6.51
CA LYS A 199 -1.10 -7.86 7.24
C LYS A 199 -1.10 -8.31 8.71
N SER A 200 -2.10 -7.92 9.50
CA SER A 200 -2.19 -8.29 10.92
C SER A 200 -2.35 -9.80 11.14
N THR A 201 -2.95 -10.51 10.18
CA THR A 201 -3.03 -11.98 10.23
C THR A 201 -1.66 -12.61 9.97
N LEU A 202 -0.92 -12.09 8.98
CA LEU A 202 0.44 -12.55 8.70
C LEU A 202 1.36 -12.27 9.89
N LEU A 203 1.28 -11.06 10.45
CA LEU A 203 2.00 -10.66 11.66
C LEU A 203 1.72 -11.60 12.84
N SER A 204 0.46 -11.97 13.08
CA SER A 204 0.12 -12.94 14.13
C SER A 204 0.80 -14.31 13.91
N ILE A 205 1.00 -14.71 12.65
CA ILE A 205 1.70 -15.96 12.31
C ILE A 205 3.20 -15.79 12.53
N LEU A 206 3.79 -14.69 12.07
CA LEU A 206 5.21 -14.39 12.25
C LEU A 206 5.59 -14.26 13.73
N ALA A 207 4.70 -13.68 14.54
CA ALA A 207 4.85 -13.58 15.99
C ALA A 207 4.48 -14.86 16.75
N GLN A 208 4.14 -15.95 16.05
CA GLN A 208 3.79 -17.25 16.61
C GLN A 208 2.56 -17.25 17.54
N THR A 209 1.71 -16.22 17.50
CA THR A 209 0.44 -16.18 18.26
C THR A 209 -0.69 -16.92 17.53
N LYS A 210 -0.54 -17.16 16.21
CA LYS A 210 -1.46 -17.97 15.40
C LYS A 210 -0.70 -18.94 14.51
N HIS A 211 -1.22 -20.16 14.37
CA HIS A 211 -0.71 -21.11 13.38
C HIS A 211 -1.35 -20.89 11.99
N PRO A 212 -0.62 -21.10 10.90
CA PRO A 212 -1.19 -21.13 9.56
C PRO A 212 -2.17 -22.31 9.40
N THR A 213 -3.12 -22.20 8.47
CA THR A 213 -3.99 -23.33 8.08
C THR A 213 -3.24 -24.29 7.14
N ASN A 214 -2.42 -23.74 6.25
CA ASN A 214 -1.54 -24.47 5.34
C ASN A 214 -0.22 -23.72 5.18
N GLY A 215 0.83 -24.44 4.78
CA GLY A 215 2.17 -23.88 4.58
C GLY A 215 3.06 -24.03 5.81
N GLU A 216 4.31 -23.60 5.66
CA GLU A 216 5.35 -23.71 6.68
C GLU A 216 5.98 -22.34 6.97
N PHE A 217 6.18 -22.06 8.26
CA PHE A 217 6.89 -20.88 8.74
C PHE A 217 8.09 -21.36 9.57
N LEU A 218 9.27 -20.90 9.19
CA LEU A 218 10.53 -21.18 9.89
C LEU A 218 11.19 -19.85 10.27
N VAL A 219 11.73 -19.81 11.48
CA VAL A 219 12.50 -18.69 12.00
C VAL A 219 13.78 -19.19 12.67
N GLN A 220 14.86 -18.45 12.51
CA GLN A 220 16.13 -18.68 13.18
C GLN A 220 16.42 -17.57 14.18
N GLY A 221 16.50 -17.92 15.46
CA GLY A 221 16.78 -16.99 16.55
C GLY A 221 15.52 -16.57 17.33
N ARG A 222 15.71 -15.64 18.27
CA ARG A 222 14.65 -15.10 19.12
C ARG A 222 13.87 -14.01 18.39
N ILE A 223 12.55 -14.15 18.37
CA ILE A 223 11.64 -13.12 17.86
C ILE A 223 11.17 -12.25 19.03
N ALA A 224 11.20 -10.92 18.85
CA ALA A 224 10.38 -10.01 19.63
C ALA A 224 9.39 -9.31 18.68
N ALA A 225 8.09 -9.40 18.98
CA ALA A 225 7.05 -8.72 18.22
C ALA A 225 6.40 -7.62 19.07
N LEU A 226 6.32 -6.41 18.50
CA LEU A 226 5.70 -5.23 19.15
C LEU A 226 4.18 -5.15 18.92
N LEU A 227 3.56 -6.21 18.44
CA LEU A 227 2.13 -6.30 18.11
C LEU A 227 1.21 -6.17 19.33
N GLU A 228 1.68 -6.68 20.47
CA GLU A 228 0.93 -6.72 21.72
C GLU A 228 1.78 -6.07 22.82
N LEU A 229 2.24 -4.83 22.57
CA LEU A 229 3.05 -4.07 23.52
C LEU A 229 2.39 -4.04 24.91
N GLY A 230 3.08 -4.64 25.88
CA GLY A 230 2.63 -4.73 27.26
C GLY A 230 1.68 -5.89 27.53
N ALA A 231 1.42 -6.78 26.58
CA ALA A 231 0.75 -8.04 26.88
C ALA A 231 1.56 -8.80 27.94
N GLY A 232 0.86 -9.18 29.01
CA GLY A 232 1.47 -9.79 30.19
C GLY A 232 1.91 -8.80 31.28
N PHE A 233 1.69 -7.48 31.12
CA PHE A 233 1.79 -6.56 32.24
C PHE A 233 0.63 -6.75 33.22
N HIS A 234 0.96 -6.85 34.50
CA HIS A 234 0.03 -6.97 35.59
C HIS A 234 -0.25 -5.56 36.19
N PRO A 235 -1.50 -5.08 36.22
CA PRO A 235 -1.84 -3.72 36.64
C PRO A 235 -1.43 -3.37 38.08
N GLU A 236 -1.45 -4.36 38.98
CA GLU A 236 -1.08 -4.19 40.39
C GLU A 236 0.44 -4.19 40.63
N LEU A 237 1.24 -4.66 39.67
CA LEU A 237 2.70 -4.68 39.80
C LEU A 237 3.29 -3.33 39.39
N THR A 238 4.44 -2.98 39.96
CA THR A 238 5.22 -1.80 39.56
C THR A 238 5.76 -1.96 38.13
N GLY A 239 6.16 -0.87 37.49
CA GLY A 239 6.86 -0.93 36.20
C GLY A 239 8.09 -1.83 36.25
N ARG A 240 8.93 -1.68 37.28
CA ARG A 240 10.10 -2.54 37.53
C ARG A 240 9.73 -4.03 37.58
N GLN A 241 8.73 -4.39 38.40
CA GLN A 241 8.28 -5.77 38.53
C GLN A 241 7.70 -6.31 37.23
N ASN A 242 6.99 -5.47 36.47
CA ASN A 242 6.47 -5.85 35.16
C ASN A 242 7.58 -6.10 34.15
N VAL A 243 8.65 -5.29 34.14
CA VAL A 243 9.82 -5.51 33.27
C VAL A 243 10.47 -6.87 33.55
N ILE A 244 10.70 -7.19 34.83
CA ILE A 244 11.28 -8.49 35.24
C ILE A 244 10.33 -9.65 34.91
N TYR A 245 9.06 -9.52 35.23
CA TYR A 245 8.08 -10.58 34.99
C TYR A 245 7.90 -10.86 33.50
N ASN A 246 7.83 -9.80 32.68
CA ASN A 246 7.58 -9.92 31.25
C ASN A 246 8.84 -10.36 30.48
N SER A 247 10.05 -10.16 31.01
CA SER A 247 11.28 -10.71 30.40
C SER A 247 11.26 -12.24 30.29
N TYR A 248 10.63 -12.93 31.25
CA TYR A 248 10.47 -14.38 31.18
C TYR A 248 9.62 -14.83 29.99
N LEU A 249 8.65 -14.02 29.55
CA LEU A 249 7.86 -14.29 28.34
C LEU A 249 8.72 -14.20 27.07
N TYR A 250 9.78 -13.39 27.10
CA TYR A 250 10.77 -13.30 26.04
C TYR A 250 11.90 -14.35 26.16
N GLY A 251 11.81 -15.27 27.14
CA GLY A 251 12.82 -16.29 27.38
C GLY A 251 14.13 -15.74 27.97
N ILE A 252 14.08 -14.56 28.61
CA ILE A 252 15.23 -13.94 29.28
C ILE A 252 15.12 -14.17 30.79
N PRO A 253 16.15 -14.76 31.42
CA PRO A 253 16.16 -14.95 32.86
C PRO A 253 16.26 -13.60 33.59
N GLY A 254 15.58 -13.49 34.74
CA GLY A 254 15.47 -12.23 35.50
C GLY A 254 16.80 -11.52 35.79
N HIS A 255 17.88 -12.25 36.04
CA HIS A 255 19.19 -11.64 36.31
C HIS A 255 19.77 -10.87 35.09
N GLU A 256 19.51 -11.33 33.86
CA GLU A 256 20.01 -10.65 32.65
C GLU A 256 19.24 -9.36 32.37
N ILE A 257 17.93 -9.32 32.68
CA ILE A 257 17.14 -8.10 32.52
C ILE A 257 17.37 -7.11 33.67
N GLU A 258 17.71 -7.60 34.87
CA GLU A 258 18.04 -6.77 36.03
C GLU A 258 19.20 -5.82 35.74
N GLU A 259 20.24 -6.30 35.03
CA GLU A 259 21.38 -5.48 34.57
C GLU A 259 20.97 -4.37 33.58
N LYS A 260 19.81 -4.51 32.93
CA LYS A 260 19.30 -3.56 31.92
C LYS A 260 18.19 -2.65 32.47
N LEU A 261 17.79 -2.79 33.73
CA LEU A 261 16.66 -2.04 34.31
C LEU A 261 16.86 -0.53 34.23
N ASP A 262 18.06 -0.05 34.52
CA ASP A 262 18.36 1.39 34.50
C ASP A 262 18.27 1.95 33.07
N SER A 263 18.82 1.24 32.09
CA SER A 263 18.70 1.59 30.66
C SER A 263 17.25 1.57 30.17
N ILE A 264 16.44 0.60 30.63
CA ILE A 264 15.01 0.51 30.31
C ILE A 264 14.25 1.69 30.92
N GLN A 265 14.55 2.03 32.18
CA GLN A 265 13.95 3.18 32.86
C GLN A 265 14.31 4.51 32.17
N GLU A 266 15.58 4.70 31.81
CA GLU A 266 16.04 5.90 31.12
C GLU A 266 15.45 6.03 29.71
N PHE A 267 15.43 4.94 28.94
CA PHE A 267 14.86 4.92 27.60
C PHE A 267 13.36 5.22 27.64
N SER A 268 12.62 4.54 28.52
CA SER A 268 11.17 4.74 28.69
C SER A 268 10.85 6.17 29.12
N GLY A 269 11.73 6.83 29.87
CA GLY A 269 11.56 8.21 30.32
C GLY A 269 10.32 8.43 31.20
N ILE A 270 9.85 7.40 31.89
CA ILE A 270 8.71 7.49 32.84
C ILE A 270 9.14 7.91 34.25
N GLY A 271 10.45 8.07 34.49
CA GLY A 271 11.01 8.65 35.71
C GLY A 271 10.53 7.95 36.98
N MET A 272 10.00 8.72 37.93
CA MET A 272 9.54 8.23 39.23
C MET A 272 8.39 7.20 39.16
N PHE A 273 7.68 7.13 38.03
CA PHE A 273 6.58 6.18 37.87
C PHE A 273 7.07 4.74 37.64
N PHE A 274 8.35 4.52 37.34
CA PHE A 274 8.91 3.17 37.15
C PHE A 274 8.67 2.26 38.37
N ASP A 275 8.71 2.82 39.58
CA ASP A 275 8.45 2.11 40.83
C ASP A 275 7.01 2.29 41.34
N LYS A 276 6.08 2.74 40.48
CA LYS A 276 4.64 2.82 40.75
C LYS A 276 3.88 1.73 39.99
N ALA A 277 2.74 1.33 40.54
CA ALA A 277 1.87 0.32 39.94
C ALA A 277 1.39 0.75 38.55
N VAL A 278 1.42 -0.15 37.57
CA VAL A 278 1.12 0.13 36.17
C VAL A 278 -0.32 0.62 35.96
N LYS A 279 -1.27 0.27 36.83
CA LYS A 279 -2.64 0.83 36.82
C LYS A 279 -2.71 2.35 36.95
N SER A 280 -1.66 2.99 37.44
CA SER A 280 -1.56 4.45 37.56
C SER A 280 -0.98 5.13 36.32
N TYR A 281 -0.56 4.35 35.32
CA TYR A 281 0.10 4.87 34.13
C TYR A 281 -0.91 5.46 33.16
N SER A 282 -0.51 6.52 32.46
CA SER A 282 -1.18 6.89 31.21
C SER A 282 -0.92 5.83 30.14
N SER A 283 -1.75 5.79 29.10
CA SER A 283 -1.55 4.92 27.94
C SER A 283 -0.17 5.13 27.30
N GLY A 284 0.31 6.37 27.23
CA GLY A 284 1.65 6.70 26.72
C GLY A 284 2.78 6.12 27.57
N MET A 285 2.70 6.23 28.90
CA MET A 285 3.70 5.64 29.80
C MET A 285 3.74 4.12 29.70
N TYR A 286 2.56 3.49 29.60
CA TYR A 286 2.41 2.06 29.42
C TYR A 286 3.15 1.58 28.17
N VAL A 287 2.84 2.20 27.02
CA VAL A 287 3.46 1.79 25.75
C VAL A 287 4.95 2.10 25.73
N ARG A 288 5.38 3.23 26.29
CA ARG A 288 6.81 3.57 26.40
C ARG A 288 7.57 2.52 27.19
N LEU A 289 7.06 2.07 28.34
CA LEU A 289 7.70 1.02 29.13
C LEU A 289 7.72 -0.33 28.39
N ALA A 290 6.59 -0.73 27.81
CA ALA A 290 6.49 -1.96 27.04
C ALA A 290 7.49 -1.99 25.87
N PHE A 291 7.58 -0.89 25.14
CA PHE A 291 8.51 -0.77 24.02
C PHE A 291 9.96 -0.82 24.51
N SER A 292 10.26 -0.10 25.60
CA SER A 292 11.59 -0.07 26.21
C SER A 292 12.05 -1.46 26.63
N LEU A 293 11.18 -2.27 27.22
CA LEU A 293 11.49 -3.67 27.51
C LEU A 293 11.79 -4.43 26.21
N ALA A 294 10.89 -4.40 25.23
CA ALA A 294 11.00 -5.22 24.02
C ALA A 294 12.28 -4.94 23.21
N ILE A 295 12.78 -3.71 23.19
CA ILE A 295 14.06 -3.37 22.51
C ILE A 295 15.30 -3.77 23.34
N HIS A 296 15.21 -3.89 24.66
CA HIS A 296 16.36 -4.25 25.52
C HIS A 296 16.53 -5.76 25.70
N VAL A 297 15.55 -6.54 25.24
CA VAL A 297 15.59 -8.01 25.11
C VAL A 297 16.66 -8.47 24.08
N ASP A 298 17.16 -7.58 23.22
CA ASP A 298 18.13 -7.89 22.15
C ASP A 298 17.72 -9.09 21.27
N PRO A 299 16.55 -9.02 20.59
CA PRO A 299 16.09 -10.09 19.71
C PRO A 299 16.99 -10.25 18.47
N ASP A 300 16.93 -11.42 17.84
CA ASP A 300 17.56 -11.68 16.53
C ASP A 300 16.66 -11.19 15.38
N VAL A 301 15.35 -11.26 15.60
CA VAL A 301 14.30 -10.78 14.70
C VAL A 301 13.36 -9.86 15.47
N LEU A 302 13.26 -8.61 15.03
CA LEU A 302 12.34 -7.62 15.59
C LEU A 302 11.17 -7.38 14.63
N ILE A 303 9.95 -7.66 15.07
CA ILE A 303 8.73 -7.42 14.30
C ILE A 303 8.02 -6.18 14.86
N ILE A 304 7.73 -5.24 13.98
CA ILE A 304 7.17 -3.93 14.30
C ILE A 304 5.88 -3.77 13.50
N ASP A 305 4.80 -3.39 14.16
CA ASP A 305 3.50 -3.15 13.51
C ASP A 305 2.95 -1.80 13.91
N GLU A 306 3.03 -0.80 13.02
CA GLU A 306 2.51 0.58 13.12
C GLU A 306 2.81 1.35 14.43
N ALA A 307 3.44 0.71 15.41
CA ALA A 307 3.63 1.14 16.78
C ALA A 307 4.79 2.13 16.90
N LEU A 308 5.53 2.36 15.81
CA LEU A 308 6.53 3.41 15.74
C LEU A 308 5.91 4.80 15.90
N ALA A 309 4.62 4.93 15.59
CA ALA A 309 3.87 6.16 15.79
C ALA A 309 3.42 6.37 17.24
N VAL A 310 3.67 5.43 18.16
CA VAL A 310 3.21 5.55 19.56
C VAL A 310 4.24 6.29 20.41
N GLY A 311 3.78 7.32 21.09
CA GLY A 311 4.60 8.20 21.94
C GLY A 311 4.65 9.63 21.41
N ASP A 312 5.34 10.49 22.15
CA ASP A 312 5.66 11.85 21.69
C ASP A 312 6.81 11.82 20.66
N GLU A 313 7.01 12.94 19.95
CA GLU A 313 8.06 13.06 18.93
C GLU A 313 9.47 12.75 19.50
N VAL A 314 9.71 13.09 20.77
CA VAL A 314 11.00 12.83 21.44
C VAL A 314 11.21 11.32 21.60
N PHE A 315 10.19 10.57 22.03
CA PHE A 315 10.25 9.13 22.15
C PHE A 315 10.37 8.45 20.79
N GLN A 316 9.63 8.91 19.78
CA GLN A 316 9.75 8.39 18.41
C GLN A 316 11.19 8.52 17.88
N ARG A 317 11.84 9.67 18.07
CA ARG A 317 13.26 9.86 17.71
C ARG A 317 14.18 8.86 18.41
N LYS A 318 13.95 8.58 19.70
CA LYS A 318 14.69 7.52 20.43
C LYS A 318 14.47 6.15 19.82
N CYS A 319 13.24 5.82 19.42
CA CYS A 319 12.91 4.57 18.75
C CYS A 319 13.66 4.45 17.41
N TYR A 320 13.62 5.48 16.56
CA TYR A 320 14.35 5.54 15.29
C TYR A 320 15.85 5.32 15.48
N ALA A 321 16.48 6.05 16.41
CA ALA A 321 17.91 5.87 16.70
C ALA A 321 18.24 4.43 17.14
N LYS A 322 17.34 3.80 17.91
CA LYS A 322 17.51 2.41 18.31
C LYS A 322 17.39 1.46 17.12
N PHE A 323 16.46 1.68 16.19
CA PHE A 323 16.37 0.83 14.98
C PHE A 323 17.62 0.90 14.12
N GLU A 324 18.19 2.09 13.94
CA GLU A 324 19.46 2.24 13.23
C GLU A 324 20.59 1.47 13.93
N GLU A 325 20.62 1.47 15.28
CA GLU A 325 21.55 0.65 16.05
C GLU A 325 21.34 -0.86 15.82
N PHE A 326 20.08 -1.33 15.79
CA PHE A 326 19.74 -2.72 15.49
C PHE A 326 20.18 -3.12 14.07
N LYS A 327 19.92 -2.25 13.10
CA LYS A 327 20.33 -2.45 11.70
C LYS A 327 21.86 -2.49 11.59
N ALA A 328 22.57 -1.58 12.24
CA ALA A 328 24.04 -1.56 12.29
C ALA A 328 24.63 -2.81 12.96
N LYS A 329 23.92 -3.41 13.92
CA LYS A 329 24.28 -4.69 14.55
C LYS A 329 23.95 -5.93 13.71
N GLY A 330 23.40 -5.75 12.50
CA GLY A 330 23.03 -6.86 11.62
C GLY A 330 21.84 -7.68 12.12
N LYS A 331 20.96 -7.07 12.93
CA LYS A 331 19.72 -7.70 13.40
C LYS A 331 18.67 -7.64 12.30
N THR A 332 17.78 -8.62 12.26
CA THR A 332 16.74 -8.70 11.22
C THR A 332 15.51 -7.93 11.69
N ILE A 333 14.93 -7.11 10.84
CA ILE A 333 13.75 -6.29 11.19
C ILE A 333 12.63 -6.58 10.19
N ILE A 334 11.42 -6.83 10.69
CA ILE A 334 10.20 -6.83 9.89
C ILE A 334 9.39 -5.61 10.28
N LEU A 335 9.19 -4.70 9.32
CA LEU A 335 8.41 -3.49 9.50
C LEU A 335 7.07 -3.62 8.77
N VAL A 336 5.98 -3.55 9.50
CA VAL A 336 4.63 -3.49 8.94
C VAL A 336 4.06 -2.10 9.21
N THR A 337 3.78 -1.38 8.13
CA THR A 337 3.32 0.00 8.22
C THR A 337 2.59 0.43 6.96
N HIS A 338 1.75 1.44 7.08
CA HIS A 338 1.21 2.19 5.96
C HIS A 338 2.02 3.48 5.67
N ASP A 339 2.99 3.83 6.53
CA ASP A 339 3.87 4.98 6.32
C ASP A 339 4.95 4.66 5.28
N LEU A 340 4.73 5.15 4.07
CA LEU A 340 5.63 4.97 2.93
C LEU A 340 6.99 5.67 3.13
N ASN A 341 7.07 6.72 3.95
CA ASN A 341 8.34 7.41 4.21
C ASN A 341 9.23 6.55 5.12
N ALA A 342 8.65 5.98 6.18
CA ALA A 342 9.36 5.01 7.04
C ALA A 342 9.85 3.80 6.23
N VAL A 343 9.04 3.30 5.30
CA VAL A 343 9.42 2.20 4.40
C VAL A 343 10.60 2.56 3.52
N ARG A 344 10.59 3.76 2.89
CA ARG A 344 11.72 4.22 2.07
C ARG A 344 13.00 4.41 2.88
N ALA A 345 12.89 4.90 4.12
CA ALA A 345 14.03 5.19 4.97
C ALA A 345 14.66 3.93 5.58
N LEU A 346 13.84 2.98 6.05
CA LEU A 346 14.31 1.89 6.90
C LEU A 346 14.47 0.56 6.14
N CYS A 347 13.60 0.28 5.16
CA CYS A 347 13.53 -1.04 4.54
C CYS A 347 14.47 -1.20 3.34
N ASP A 348 15.11 -2.36 3.26
CA ASP A 348 15.94 -2.76 2.13
C ASP A 348 15.08 -3.41 1.04
N ARG A 349 14.12 -4.24 1.45
CA ARG A 349 13.15 -4.93 0.58
C ARG A 349 11.76 -4.83 1.16
N VAL A 350 10.75 -4.82 0.29
CA VAL A 350 9.36 -4.64 0.73
C VAL A 350 8.42 -5.54 -0.08
N GLY A 351 7.46 -6.15 0.59
CA GLY A 351 6.36 -6.91 -0.01
C GLY A 351 5.03 -6.15 0.09
N ILE A 352 4.23 -6.18 -0.97
CA ILE A 352 2.86 -5.65 -0.99
C ILE A 352 1.87 -6.80 -0.84
N ILE A 353 1.03 -6.74 0.20
CA ILE A 353 -0.08 -7.67 0.39
C ILE A 353 -1.40 -7.02 -0.03
N TYR A 354 -2.13 -7.70 -0.90
CA TYR A 354 -3.45 -7.33 -1.36
C TYR A 354 -4.37 -8.54 -1.35
N ASP A 355 -5.57 -8.43 -0.77
CA ASP A 355 -6.56 -9.52 -0.67
C ASP A 355 -5.97 -10.90 -0.27
N GLY A 356 -5.05 -10.87 0.71
CA GLY A 356 -4.39 -12.06 1.26
C GLY A 356 -3.26 -12.64 0.41
N THR A 357 -2.87 -12.03 -0.71
CA THR A 357 -1.76 -12.48 -1.57
C THR A 357 -0.62 -11.48 -1.59
N LEU A 358 0.62 -11.96 -1.79
CA LEU A 358 1.78 -11.12 -2.04
C LEU A 358 1.83 -10.77 -3.53
N ILE A 359 1.44 -9.55 -3.88
CA ILE A 359 1.27 -9.15 -5.30
C ILE A 359 2.54 -8.59 -5.93
N PHE A 360 3.41 -7.98 -5.12
CA PHE A 360 4.66 -7.39 -5.59
C PHE A 360 5.71 -7.40 -4.49
N GLU A 361 6.97 -7.57 -4.87
CA GLU A 361 8.11 -7.57 -3.96
C GLU A 361 9.35 -7.08 -4.70
N GLY A 362 10.09 -6.15 -4.07
CA GLY A 362 11.27 -5.52 -4.64
C GLY A 362 11.94 -4.57 -3.65
N THR A 363 12.78 -3.66 -4.16
CA THR A 363 13.40 -2.62 -3.34
C THR A 363 12.33 -1.69 -2.76
N SER A 364 12.64 -1.02 -1.65
CA SER A 364 11.70 -0.08 -1.02
C SER A 364 11.22 1.02 -1.97
N ASN A 365 12.09 1.56 -2.83
CA ASN A 365 11.70 2.58 -3.81
C ASN A 365 10.75 2.05 -4.88
N ASP A 366 11.05 0.89 -5.48
CA ASP A 366 10.22 0.29 -6.52
C ASP A 366 8.83 -0.04 -5.99
N VAL A 367 8.79 -0.64 -4.80
CA VAL A 367 7.57 -1.10 -4.15
C VAL A 367 6.70 0.07 -3.71
N VAL A 368 7.29 1.13 -3.16
CA VAL A 368 6.53 2.32 -2.77
C VAL A 368 5.95 2.99 -4.02
N ASN A 369 6.72 3.15 -5.09
CA ASN A 369 6.22 3.75 -6.34
C ASN A 369 5.06 2.91 -6.93
N TYR A 370 5.19 1.58 -6.91
CA TYR A 370 4.12 0.66 -7.34
C TYR A 370 2.87 0.79 -6.46
N TYR A 371 3.04 0.82 -5.13
CA TYR A 371 1.94 0.94 -4.18
C TYR A 371 1.19 2.27 -4.33
N GLN A 372 1.92 3.37 -4.54
CA GLN A 372 1.34 4.70 -4.79
C GLN A 372 0.45 4.69 -6.05
N LYS A 373 0.91 4.07 -7.15
CA LYS A 373 0.11 3.92 -8.39
C LYS A 373 -1.13 3.02 -8.20
N MET A 374 -1.00 1.95 -7.42
CA MET A 374 -2.14 1.09 -7.04
C MET A 374 -3.17 1.83 -6.20
N SER A 375 -2.75 2.54 -5.15
CA SER A 375 -3.64 3.34 -4.30
C SER A 375 -4.35 4.43 -5.09
N LEU A 376 -3.64 5.04 -6.04
CA LEU A 376 -4.22 6.00 -6.97
C LEU A 376 -5.35 5.42 -7.80
N THR A 377 -5.15 4.23 -8.37
CA THR A 377 -6.17 3.58 -9.19
C THR A 377 -7.38 3.14 -8.38
N ALA A 378 -7.15 2.62 -7.17
CA ALA A 378 -8.24 2.28 -6.25
C ALA A 378 -9.06 3.52 -5.85
N ASN A 379 -8.41 4.64 -5.52
CA ASN A 379 -9.09 5.89 -5.18
C ASN A 379 -9.80 6.52 -6.40
N MET A 380 -9.19 6.43 -7.59
CA MET A 380 -9.83 6.84 -8.85
C MET A 380 -11.11 6.03 -9.11
N GLN A 381 -11.16 4.74 -8.76
CA GLN A 381 -12.36 3.93 -8.94
C GLN A 381 -13.46 4.24 -7.95
N VAL A 382 -13.12 4.58 -6.70
CA VAL A 382 -14.12 5.11 -5.78
C VAL A 382 -14.70 6.40 -6.38
N ALA A 383 -13.86 7.32 -6.84
CA ALA A 383 -14.33 8.56 -7.48
C ALA A 383 -15.17 8.32 -8.77
N VAL A 384 -14.82 7.33 -9.60
CA VAL A 384 -15.53 7.02 -10.85
C VAL A 384 -16.80 6.16 -10.61
N GLN A 385 -16.81 5.26 -9.62
CA GLN A 385 -18.01 4.51 -9.24
C GLN A 385 -19.05 5.41 -8.57
N HIS A 386 -18.62 6.53 -7.96
CA HIS A 386 -19.49 7.59 -7.48
C HIS A 386 -19.88 8.63 -8.56
N GLU A 387 -19.82 8.28 -9.86
CA GLU A 387 -20.53 9.01 -10.93
C GLU A 387 -22.05 8.77 -10.93
N THR A 388 -22.58 7.95 -10.01
CA THR A 388 -23.93 8.20 -9.50
C THR A 388 -23.85 9.39 -8.55
N LYS A 389 -24.39 10.53 -9.02
CA LYS A 389 -24.57 11.88 -8.40
C LYS A 389 -24.79 12.04 -6.88
N GLU A 390 -24.78 10.98 -6.07
CA GLU A 390 -25.21 11.00 -4.66
C GLU A 390 -24.07 10.99 -3.62
N ASP A 391 -22.81 10.71 -3.97
CA ASP A 391 -21.71 10.55 -2.99
C ASP A 391 -20.46 11.42 -3.29
N GLU A 392 -20.64 12.63 -3.81
CA GLU A 392 -19.56 13.63 -3.74
C GLU A 392 -19.31 13.98 -2.26
N LEU A 393 -18.08 13.79 -1.76
CA LEU A 393 -17.72 14.18 -0.40
C LEU A 393 -17.69 15.72 -0.33
N ARG A 394 -18.87 16.25 -0.02
CA ARG A 394 -19.22 17.66 -0.15
C ARG A 394 -19.71 18.21 1.18
N TYR A 395 -19.21 19.37 1.57
CA TYR A 395 -19.65 20.02 2.79
C TYR A 395 -19.66 21.54 2.66
N GLY A 396 -20.46 22.19 3.49
CA GLY A 396 -20.70 23.62 3.46
C GLY A 396 -22.13 23.93 3.87
N ASN A 397 -22.47 25.20 4.00
CA ASN A 397 -23.80 25.64 4.40
C ASN A 397 -24.81 25.68 3.22
N GLY A 398 -24.38 25.39 1.99
CA GLY A 398 -25.25 25.26 0.82
C GLY A 398 -25.77 26.58 0.25
N LYS A 399 -25.25 27.73 0.69
CA LYS A 399 -25.65 29.05 0.17
C LYS A 399 -25.19 29.33 -1.26
N ALA A 400 -24.30 28.52 -1.79
CA ALA A 400 -23.92 28.43 -3.19
C ALA A 400 -23.58 26.97 -3.50
N LYS A 401 -23.54 26.64 -4.78
CA LYS A 401 -23.28 25.30 -5.26
C LYS A 401 -22.39 25.35 -6.50
N ILE A 402 -21.21 24.73 -6.45
CA ILE A 402 -20.41 24.46 -7.65
C ILE A 402 -21.21 23.52 -8.55
N ILE A 403 -21.42 23.95 -9.79
CA ILE A 403 -22.23 23.27 -10.81
C ILE A 403 -21.40 22.69 -11.94
N GLU A 404 -20.20 23.23 -12.19
CA GLU A 404 -19.33 22.81 -13.30
C GLU A 404 -17.88 23.22 -13.00
N TYR A 405 -16.93 22.39 -13.43
CA TYR A 405 -15.52 22.75 -13.50
C TYR A 405 -14.88 22.22 -14.78
N LYS A 406 -13.81 22.87 -15.26
CA LYS A 406 -13.01 22.44 -16.42
C LYS A 406 -11.52 22.61 -16.13
N LEU A 407 -10.74 21.64 -16.58
CA LEU A 407 -9.28 21.68 -16.57
C LEU A 407 -8.81 21.72 -18.03
N LEU A 408 -8.09 22.78 -18.39
CA LEU A 408 -7.56 22.98 -19.73
C LEU A 408 -6.03 23.10 -19.68
N ASP A 409 -5.38 22.69 -20.75
CA ASP A 409 -3.95 22.88 -20.96
C ASP A 409 -3.63 24.28 -21.51
N GLN A 410 -2.37 24.49 -21.89
CA GLN A 410 -1.90 25.75 -22.47
C GLN A 410 -2.49 26.07 -23.85
N ASN A 411 -3.04 25.07 -24.56
CA ASN A 411 -3.68 25.18 -25.87
C ASN A 411 -5.20 25.29 -25.76
N ASP A 412 -5.76 25.37 -24.54
CA ASP A 412 -7.20 25.36 -24.26
C ASP A 412 -7.90 24.01 -24.53
N ASP A 413 -7.13 22.91 -24.60
CA ASP A 413 -7.66 21.56 -24.73
C ASP A 413 -7.91 20.92 -23.35
N PRO A 414 -9.01 20.16 -23.15
CA PRO A 414 -9.23 19.42 -21.92
C PRO A 414 -8.10 18.43 -21.64
N SER A 415 -7.46 18.56 -20.48
CA SER A 415 -6.37 17.68 -20.08
C SER A 415 -6.41 17.38 -18.59
N ILE A 416 -5.91 16.19 -18.26
CA ILE A 416 -5.58 15.77 -16.90
C ILE A 416 -4.09 15.44 -16.77
N VAL A 417 -3.30 15.62 -17.84
CA VAL A 417 -1.87 15.35 -17.87
C VAL A 417 -1.13 16.63 -18.21
N TYR A 418 -0.17 16.99 -17.36
CA TYR A 418 0.59 18.23 -17.47
C TYR A 418 2.08 17.92 -17.31
N LYS A 419 2.90 18.58 -18.11
CA LYS A 419 4.35 18.54 -17.92
C LYS A 419 4.78 19.56 -16.88
N THR A 420 5.80 19.22 -16.10
CA THR A 420 6.43 20.16 -15.18
C THR A 420 6.85 21.43 -15.93
N GLY A 421 6.42 22.60 -15.44
CA GLY A 421 6.63 23.91 -16.07
C GLY A 421 5.45 24.41 -16.91
N GLU A 422 4.50 23.55 -17.27
CA GLU A 422 3.28 23.96 -17.98
C GLU A 422 2.29 24.68 -17.07
N LYS A 423 1.25 25.28 -17.67
CA LYS A 423 0.19 25.96 -16.95
C LYS A 423 -1.11 25.19 -17.08
N ILE A 424 -1.81 25.02 -15.97
CA ILE A 424 -3.19 24.56 -15.95
C ILE A 424 -4.14 25.77 -15.91
N LYS A 425 -5.18 25.76 -16.75
CA LYS A 425 -6.30 26.69 -16.65
C LYS A 425 -7.48 25.96 -16.01
N VAL A 426 -7.93 26.47 -14.86
CA VAL A 426 -9.03 25.91 -14.07
C VAL A 426 -10.21 26.88 -14.15
N THR A 427 -11.32 26.43 -14.74
CA THR A 427 -12.58 27.18 -14.76
C THR A 427 -13.54 26.53 -13.77
N ILE A 428 -14.13 27.31 -12.87
CA ILE A 428 -15.13 26.83 -11.90
C ILE A 428 -16.36 27.73 -12.00
N ARG A 429 -17.54 27.11 -12.10
CA ARG A 429 -18.84 27.80 -12.09
C ARG A 429 -19.63 27.39 -10.87
N ALA A 430 -20.11 28.39 -10.13
CA ALA A 430 -20.93 28.20 -8.94
C ALA A 430 -22.24 28.97 -9.06
N GLU A 431 -23.35 28.30 -8.82
CA GLU A 431 -24.67 28.91 -8.64
C GLU A 431 -24.79 29.47 -7.22
N ILE A 432 -25.09 30.75 -7.10
CA ILE A 432 -25.34 31.44 -5.84
C ILE A 432 -26.81 31.25 -5.49
N ILE A 433 -27.10 30.61 -4.36
CA ILE A 433 -28.48 30.28 -3.94
C ILE A 433 -29.01 31.36 -3.00
N GLU A 434 -28.21 31.73 -2.00
CA GLU A 434 -28.49 32.82 -1.08
C GLU A 434 -27.49 33.98 -1.26
N HIS A 435 -27.80 35.12 -0.67
CA HIS A 435 -26.89 36.26 -0.68
C HIS A 435 -25.54 35.92 -0.06
N LEU A 436 -24.46 36.22 -0.79
CA LEU A 436 -23.08 36.08 -0.34
C LEU A 436 -22.37 37.43 -0.36
N GLU A 437 -21.59 37.71 0.68
CA GLU A 437 -20.72 38.87 0.84
C GLU A 437 -19.31 38.50 0.37
N ASN A 438 -18.86 39.11 -0.72
CA ASN A 438 -17.54 38.85 -1.32
C ASN A 438 -17.18 37.35 -1.48
N PRO A 439 -17.93 36.58 -2.31
CA PRO A 439 -17.67 35.17 -2.50
C PRO A 439 -16.30 34.90 -3.14
N VAL A 440 -15.61 33.88 -2.63
CA VAL A 440 -14.25 33.49 -3.02
C VAL A 440 -14.27 32.05 -3.54
N ILE A 441 -13.64 31.80 -4.68
CA ILE A 441 -13.46 30.46 -5.23
C ILE A 441 -12.02 30.00 -5.00
N GLY A 442 -11.85 28.80 -4.44
CA GLY A 442 -10.56 28.22 -4.10
C GLY A 442 -10.29 26.88 -4.79
N VAL A 443 -8.99 26.60 -4.95
CA VAL A 443 -8.46 25.33 -5.46
C VAL A 443 -7.37 24.86 -4.51
N ILE A 444 -7.38 23.57 -4.18
CA ILE A 444 -6.33 22.92 -3.38
C ILE A 444 -5.84 21.69 -4.14
N PHE A 445 -4.52 21.56 -4.25
CA PHE A 445 -3.81 20.40 -4.77
C PHE A 445 -3.31 19.57 -3.58
N LYS A 446 -3.58 18.28 -3.61
CA LYS A 446 -3.14 17.33 -2.61
C LYS A 446 -2.39 16.18 -3.23
N THR A 447 -1.40 15.67 -2.51
CA THR A 447 -0.86 14.35 -2.83
C THR A 447 -1.91 13.28 -2.61
N ILE A 448 -1.62 12.10 -3.12
CA ILE A 448 -2.41 10.89 -2.93
C ILE A 448 -2.55 10.47 -1.46
N ASN A 449 -1.62 10.91 -0.62
CA ASN A 449 -1.61 10.67 0.82
C ASN A 449 -2.39 11.75 1.59
N GLY A 450 -3.12 12.62 0.89
CA GLY A 450 -3.90 13.71 1.48
C GLY A 450 -3.09 14.92 1.94
N VAL A 451 -1.76 14.93 1.75
CA VAL A 451 -0.92 16.09 2.07
C VAL A 451 -1.25 17.23 1.12
N GLU A 452 -1.67 18.38 1.64
CA GLU A 452 -1.91 19.60 0.84
C GLU A 452 -0.58 20.17 0.35
N VAL A 453 -0.42 20.23 -0.98
CA VAL A 453 0.83 20.65 -1.63
C VAL A 453 0.79 22.12 -2.02
N PHE A 454 -0.38 22.56 -2.51
CA PHE A 454 -0.60 23.94 -2.93
C PHE A 454 -2.07 24.28 -2.78
N GLY A 455 -2.37 25.48 -2.30
CA GLY A 455 -3.73 25.99 -2.21
C GLY A 455 -3.76 27.46 -2.54
N THR A 456 -4.72 27.88 -3.34
CA THR A 456 -4.95 29.29 -3.64
C THR A 456 -6.44 29.57 -3.78
N ASN A 457 -6.79 30.85 -3.86
CA ASN A 457 -8.15 31.27 -4.12
C ASN A 457 -8.19 32.61 -4.84
N SER A 458 -9.37 32.94 -5.38
CA SER A 458 -9.57 34.15 -6.18
C SER A 458 -9.14 35.42 -5.44
N LYS A 459 -9.34 35.49 -4.13
CA LYS A 459 -8.93 36.64 -3.32
C LYS A 459 -7.41 36.74 -3.14
N ILE A 460 -6.73 35.63 -2.83
CA ILE A 460 -5.26 35.58 -2.69
C ILE A 460 -4.60 36.00 -4.01
N LEU A 461 -5.21 35.62 -5.14
CA LEU A 461 -4.77 36.00 -6.49
C LEU A 461 -5.16 37.44 -6.89
N GLY A 462 -5.74 38.23 -5.97
CA GLY A 462 -6.02 39.65 -6.17
C GLY A 462 -7.33 39.94 -6.90
N SER A 463 -8.24 38.97 -7.04
CA SER A 463 -9.57 39.22 -7.61
C SER A 463 -10.45 39.98 -6.63
N GLU A 464 -11.06 41.07 -7.09
CA GLU A 464 -12.10 41.79 -6.36
C GLU A 464 -13.44 41.11 -6.60
N SER A 465 -13.94 40.40 -5.59
CA SER A 465 -15.32 39.92 -5.57
C SER A 465 -16.22 40.96 -4.92
N ARG A 466 -17.48 41.03 -5.35
CA ARG A 466 -18.51 41.90 -4.76
C ARG A 466 -19.68 41.04 -4.31
N ASP A 467 -20.53 41.60 -3.48
CA ASP A 467 -21.70 40.90 -2.98
C ASP A 467 -22.59 40.39 -4.12
N LEU A 468 -22.96 39.12 -4.04
CA LEU A 468 -23.81 38.44 -5.02
C LEU A 468 -25.15 38.10 -4.40
N LYS A 469 -26.23 38.39 -5.15
CA LYS A 469 -27.58 37.96 -4.79
C LYS A 469 -27.82 36.53 -5.31
N GLY A 470 -28.76 35.83 -4.68
CA GLY A 470 -29.22 34.51 -5.13
C GLY A 470 -29.72 34.51 -6.59
N GLY A 471 -29.60 33.35 -7.25
CA GLY A 471 -29.94 33.11 -8.65
C GLY A 471 -28.86 33.55 -9.66
N ARG A 472 -27.68 33.96 -9.21
CA ARG A 472 -26.56 34.35 -10.09
C ARG A 472 -25.57 33.19 -10.24
N ILE A 473 -24.85 33.15 -11.36
CA ILE A 473 -23.75 32.21 -11.57
C ILE A 473 -22.44 33.00 -11.48
N LEU A 474 -21.57 32.59 -10.57
CA LEU A 474 -20.20 33.06 -10.43
C LEU A 474 -19.28 32.13 -11.23
N THR A 475 -18.55 32.67 -12.19
CA THR A 475 -17.50 31.95 -12.94
C THR A 475 -16.14 32.49 -12.51
N CYS A 476 -15.21 31.60 -12.21
CA CYS A 476 -13.83 31.93 -11.90
C CYS A 476 -12.87 31.13 -12.78
N ASP A 477 -12.02 31.84 -13.50
CA ASP A 477 -10.95 31.29 -14.31
C ASP A 477 -9.61 31.57 -13.62
N MET A 478 -8.83 30.52 -13.35
CA MET A 478 -7.52 30.59 -12.71
C MET A 478 -6.47 29.94 -13.59
N THR A 479 -5.33 30.59 -13.78
CA THR A 479 -4.16 29.99 -14.44
C THR A 479 -3.08 29.73 -13.40
N ILE A 480 -2.67 28.46 -13.26
CA ILE A 480 -1.74 28.03 -12.22
C ILE A 480 -0.52 27.36 -12.90
N PRO A 481 0.71 27.80 -12.63
CA PRO A 481 1.90 27.11 -13.14
C PRO A 481 2.15 25.82 -12.35
N ILE A 482 2.41 24.73 -13.06
CA ILE A 482 2.68 23.41 -12.48
C ILE A 482 4.18 23.27 -12.24
N HIS A 483 4.60 23.55 -11.01
CA HIS A 483 5.97 23.33 -10.52
C HIS A 483 6.02 22.14 -9.55
N LEU A 484 5.27 21.09 -9.87
CA LEU A 484 5.18 19.86 -9.08
C LEU A 484 6.12 18.81 -9.66
N ASN A 485 6.62 17.91 -8.80
CA ASN A 485 7.37 16.74 -9.29
C ASN A 485 6.43 15.74 -9.95
N GLU A 486 7.02 14.81 -10.71
CA GLU A 486 6.27 13.71 -11.33
C GLU A 486 5.41 12.98 -10.30
N GLY A 487 4.13 12.80 -10.62
CA GLY A 487 3.17 12.16 -9.73
C GLY A 487 1.73 12.54 -10.03
N THR A 488 0.81 12.05 -9.22
CA THR A 488 -0.61 12.37 -9.33
C THR A 488 -1.05 13.21 -8.13
N TYR A 489 -1.84 14.24 -8.41
CA TYR A 489 -2.31 15.21 -7.43
C TYR A 489 -3.82 15.37 -7.53
N PHE A 490 -4.51 15.20 -6.41
CA PHE A 490 -5.96 15.44 -6.32
C PHE A 490 -6.25 16.93 -6.20
N MET A 491 -7.36 17.35 -6.77
CA MET A 491 -7.82 18.73 -6.73
C MET A 491 -9.16 18.79 -5.99
N SER A 492 -9.22 19.66 -4.99
CA SER A 492 -10.44 20.05 -4.30
C SER A 492 -10.84 21.47 -4.72
N PHE A 493 -12.14 21.70 -4.86
CA PHE A 493 -12.70 23.01 -5.21
C PHE A 493 -13.61 23.50 -4.09
N GLY A 494 -13.68 24.82 -3.90
CA GLY A 494 -14.59 25.38 -2.91
C GLY A 494 -15.02 26.81 -3.20
N VAL A 495 -16.21 27.13 -2.71
CA VAL A 495 -16.76 28.48 -2.60
C VAL A 495 -16.79 28.83 -1.11
N SER A 496 -16.28 29.99 -0.76
CA SER A 496 -16.33 30.53 0.59
C SER A 496 -16.94 31.93 0.59
N ASN A 497 -17.64 32.27 1.65
CA ASN A 497 -18.17 33.60 1.90
C ASN A 497 -17.22 34.36 2.81
N GLN A 498 -17.00 35.64 2.58
CA GLN A 498 -16.14 36.43 3.44
C GLN A 498 -16.91 37.53 4.17
N ILE A 499 -17.22 37.27 5.44
CA ILE A 499 -17.99 38.18 6.30
C ILE A 499 -17.05 38.68 7.41
N GLY A 500 -16.89 40.01 7.53
CA GLY A 500 -16.16 40.61 8.66
C GLY A 500 -14.69 40.19 8.81
N GLY A 501 -14.06 39.65 7.75
CA GLY A 501 -12.69 39.13 7.77
C GLY A 501 -12.60 37.61 7.96
N GLU A 502 -13.66 36.94 8.39
CA GLU A 502 -13.72 35.48 8.50
C GLU A 502 -14.11 34.84 7.16
N THR A 503 -13.54 33.66 6.88
CA THR A 503 -13.85 32.86 5.69
C THR A 503 -14.74 31.68 6.08
N ILE A 504 -15.98 31.71 5.63
CA ILE A 504 -16.97 30.66 5.90
C ILE A 504 -17.08 29.78 4.67
N THR A 505 -16.79 28.49 4.81
CA THR A 505 -16.98 27.52 3.71
C THR A 505 -18.46 27.40 3.38
N VAL A 506 -18.82 27.77 2.15
CA VAL A 506 -20.20 27.70 1.65
C VAL A 506 -20.46 26.38 0.97
N ASP A 507 -19.50 25.95 0.15
CA ASP A 507 -19.56 24.72 -0.60
C ASP A 507 -18.16 24.25 -0.92
N ARG A 508 -17.86 22.98 -0.66
CA ARG A 508 -16.53 22.41 -0.90
C ARG A 508 -16.68 20.99 -1.41
N MET A 509 -16.11 20.74 -2.58
CA MET A 509 -15.98 19.43 -3.20
C MET A 509 -14.58 18.90 -2.92
N VAL A 510 -14.48 17.80 -2.17
CA VAL A 510 -13.19 17.22 -1.77
C VAL A 510 -12.73 16.22 -2.81
N ASP A 511 -11.49 16.39 -3.27
CA ASP A 511 -10.76 15.48 -4.16
C ASP A 511 -11.58 15.03 -5.39
N VAL A 512 -12.31 16.00 -5.95
CA VAL A 512 -13.31 15.81 -7.02
C VAL A 512 -12.68 15.47 -8.37
N THR A 513 -11.40 15.81 -8.57
CA THR A 513 -10.66 15.48 -9.79
C THR A 513 -9.17 15.34 -9.47
N PHE A 514 -8.36 15.00 -10.46
CA PHE A 514 -6.92 14.87 -10.31
C PHE A 514 -6.18 15.29 -11.57
N ILE A 515 -4.89 15.57 -11.41
CA ILE A 515 -3.94 15.75 -12.51
C ILE A 515 -2.74 14.84 -12.35
N ARG A 516 -2.18 14.39 -13.47
CA ARG A 516 -0.91 13.67 -13.55
C ARG A 516 0.16 14.64 -14.05
N VAL A 517 1.22 14.80 -13.29
CA VAL A 517 2.38 15.60 -13.65
C VAL A 517 3.47 14.67 -14.14
N ILE A 518 4.03 14.97 -15.31
CA ILE A 518 5.20 14.29 -15.89
C ILE A 518 6.41 15.21 -15.84
N SER A 519 7.61 14.64 -15.71
CA SER A 519 8.87 15.40 -15.66
C SER A 519 9.94 14.74 -16.53
N ASP A 520 10.74 15.55 -17.21
CA ASP A 520 11.91 15.05 -17.97
C ASP A 520 13.14 14.86 -17.06
N ILE A 521 13.13 15.45 -15.86
CA ILE A 521 14.27 15.48 -14.95
C ILE A 521 13.89 14.71 -13.67
N PRO A 522 14.55 13.58 -13.37
CA PRO A 522 14.33 12.86 -12.13
C PRO A 522 14.80 13.70 -10.95
N CYS A 523 13.88 14.02 -10.04
CA CYS A 523 14.11 14.85 -8.87
C CYS A 523 13.38 14.27 -7.65
N ILE A 524 13.94 14.51 -6.46
CA ILE A 524 13.38 14.02 -5.19
C ILE A 524 12.60 15.17 -4.52
N GLY A 525 11.42 14.87 -3.98
CA GLY A 525 10.56 15.84 -3.27
C GLY A 525 9.17 15.97 -3.89
N LEU A 526 8.40 16.98 -3.44
CA LEU A 526 7.04 17.27 -3.95
C LEU A 526 7.00 18.39 -5.00
N VAL A 527 7.99 19.28 -4.97
CA VAL A 527 8.03 20.50 -5.78
C VAL A 527 9.26 20.45 -6.67
N ASN A 528 9.05 20.68 -7.97
CA ASN A 528 10.13 20.96 -8.89
C ASN A 528 10.35 22.46 -8.89
N GLN A 529 11.47 22.93 -8.32
CA GLN A 529 11.74 24.36 -8.22
C GLN A 529 12.02 25.03 -9.58
N ASN A 530 11.95 24.29 -10.69
CA ASN A 530 12.26 24.77 -12.03
C ASN A 530 13.69 25.32 -12.12
N ILE A 531 14.62 24.68 -11.41
CA ILE A 531 16.03 25.07 -11.33
C ILE A 531 16.84 24.14 -12.25
N GLY A 532 17.67 24.71 -13.10
CA GLY A 532 18.68 23.95 -13.85
C GLY A 532 19.79 23.48 -12.91
N ALA A 533 20.02 22.16 -12.85
CA ALA A 533 21.10 21.56 -12.08
C ALA A 533 22.12 20.89 -13.01
N GLY A 534 23.41 21.05 -12.71
CA GLY A 534 24.51 20.39 -13.41
C GLY A 534 25.47 19.76 -12.42
N VAL A 535 26.04 18.61 -12.77
CA VAL A 535 27.03 17.91 -11.95
C VAL A 535 28.29 17.67 -12.76
N LYS A 536 29.45 17.86 -12.14
CA LYS A 536 30.74 17.37 -12.64
C LYS A 536 31.38 16.53 -11.54
N LEU A 537 31.71 15.29 -11.87
CA LEU A 537 32.43 14.38 -10.99
C LEU A 537 33.89 14.31 -11.44
N TYR A 538 34.81 14.50 -10.51
CA TYR A 538 36.22 14.27 -10.71
C TYR A 538 36.65 13.14 -9.75
N ALA A 539 37.48 12.23 -10.24
CA ALA A 539 38.18 11.24 -9.42
C ALA A 539 39.67 11.56 -9.53
N GLU A 540 40.37 11.60 -8.40
CA GLU A 540 41.83 11.67 -8.36
C GLU A 540 42.45 10.27 -8.49
#